data_AF-A0A2S7WV37-F1
#
_entry.id   AF-A0A2S7WV37-F1
#
_cell.length_a   1.000
_cell.length_b   1.000
_cell.length_c   1.000
_cell.angle_alpha   90.00
_cell.angle_beta   90.00
_cell.angle_gamma   90.00
#
_symmetry.space_group_name_H-M   'P 1'
#
loop_
_entity.id
_entity.type
_entity.pdbx_description
1 polymer ?
#
loop_
_entity_poly.entity_id
_entity_poly.type
_entity_poly.pdbx_seq_one_letter_code
_entity_poly.pdbx_strand_id
1 'polypeptide(L)' 'MNTTTINFRIDELSKDELQEIADQKGIKVSNLVRDIITEYLENHHYPTKEVQKVHEVILPIPPNYNHFH' A
#
# COMPACT_ATOMS: atom_id res chain seq x y z
N MET A 1 -4.94 11.69 13.50
CA MET A 1 -3.95 11.06 12.61
C MET A 1 -3.77 9.62 13.10
N ASN A 2 -4.09 8.62 12.28
CA ASN A 2 -3.93 7.22 12.67
C ASN A 2 -2.45 6.84 12.49
N THR A 3 -1.77 6.47 13.56
CA THR A 3 -0.41 5.95 13.53
C THR A 3 -0.46 4.43 13.50
N THR A 4 0.28 3.82 12.58
CA THR A 4 0.44 2.36 12.48
C THR A 4 1.92 2.03 12.62
N THR A 5 2.24 1.07 13.48
CA THR A 5 3.60 0.56 13.64
C THR A 5 3.77 -0.67 12.76
N ILE A 6 4.83 -0.69 11.97
CA ILE A 6 5.18 -1.81 11.10
C ILE A 6 6.52 -2.37 11.58
N ASN A 7 6.54 -3.69 11.82
CA ASN A 7 7.78 -4.41 12.09
C ASN A 7 8.25 -5.05 10.79
N PHE A 8 9.53 -4.86 10.45
CA PHE A 8 10.15 -5.48 9.29
C PHE A 8 11.52 -6.04 9.67
N ARG A 9 12.06 -6.92 8.83
CA ARG A 9 13.38 -7.51 9.00
C ARG A 9 14.25 -7.11 7.83
N ILE A 10 15.48 -6.77 8.12
CA ILE A 10 16.56 -6.52 7.16
C ILE A 10 17.80 -7.25 7.65
N ASP A 11 18.75 -7.46 6.77
CA ASP A 11 20.07 -7.97 7.13
C ASP A 11 20.85 -6.95 7.99
N GLU A 12 21.88 -7.43 8.66
CA GLU A 12 22.66 -6.64 9.61
C GLU A 12 23.45 -5.52 8.92
N LEU A 13 24.00 -5.79 7.73
CA LEU A 13 24.76 -4.80 6.96
C LEU A 13 23.87 -3.62 6.56
N SER A 14 22.70 -3.89 5.96
CA SER A 14 21.74 -2.84 5.61
C SER A 14 21.27 -2.04 6.82
N LYS A 15 21.16 -2.67 7.99
CA LYS A 15 20.77 -2.00 9.23
C LYS A 15 21.86 -1.01 9.68
N ASP A 16 23.11 -1.43 9.64
CA ASP A 16 24.25 -0.60 10.05
C ASP A 16 24.42 0.59 9.10
N GLU A 17 24.29 0.37 7.79
CA GLU A 17 24.31 1.46 6.79
C GLU A 17 23.19 2.47 7.02
N LEU A 18 21.96 2.00 7.28
CA LEU A 18 20.83 2.89 7.59
C LEU A 18 21.06 3.68 8.88
N GLN A 19 21.68 3.07 9.89
CA GLN A 19 22.02 3.74 11.14
C GLN A 19 23.07 4.84 10.92
N GLU A 20 24.13 4.53 10.18
CA GLU A 20 25.19 5.51 9.87
C GLU A 20 24.63 6.72 9.10
N ILE A 21 23.79 6.50 8.09
CA ILE A 21 23.16 7.57 7.32
C ILE A 21 22.24 8.41 8.21
N ALA A 22 21.47 7.77 9.10
CA ALA A 22 20.58 8.46 10.02
C ALA A 22 21.37 9.34 11.01
N ASP A 23 22.49 8.83 11.51
CA ASP A 23 23.39 9.55 12.43
C ASP A 23 24.05 10.75 11.75
N GLN A 24 24.55 10.60 10.52
CA GLN A 24 25.10 11.69 9.72
C GLN A 24 24.08 12.81 9.47
N LYS A 25 22.79 12.45 9.33
CA LYS A 25 21.69 13.40 9.14
C LYS A 25 21.10 13.93 10.45
N GLY A 26 21.48 13.38 11.61
CA GLY A 26 20.93 13.73 12.91
C GLY A 26 19.44 13.38 13.07
N ILE A 27 18.96 12.34 12.37
CA ILE A 27 17.56 11.89 12.39
C ILE A 27 17.44 10.46 12.93
N LYS A 28 16.22 10.04 13.28
CA LYS A 28 15.96 8.64 13.63
C LYS A 28 15.91 7.78 12.37
N VAL A 29 16.42 6.55 12.45
CA VAL A 29 16.30 5.53 11.39
C VAL A 29 14.84 5.36 10.94
N SER A 30 13.87 5.42 11.85
CA SER A 30 12.44 5.35 11.51
C SER A 30 11.96 6.46 10.59
N ASN A 31 12.57 7.65 10.66
CA ASN A 31 12.23 8.76 9.78
C ASN A 31 12.89 8.57 8.42
N LEU A 32 14.17 8.19 8.40
CA LEU A 32 14.88 7.84 7.17
C LEU A 32 14.14 6.75 6.37
N VAL A 33 13.75 5.67 7.03
CA VAL A 33 13.01 4.56 6.40
C VAL A 33 11.64 5.03 5.89
N ARG A 34 10.97 5.92 6.63
CA ARG A 34 9.71 6.50 6.17
C ARG A 34 9.91 7.32 4.89
N ASP A 35 10.95 8.13 4.82
CA ASP A 35 11.25 8.96 3.65
C ASP A 35 11.55 8.06 2.44
N ILE A 36 12.39 7.03 2.61
CA ILE A 36 12.71 6.05 1.54
C ILE A 36 11.45 5.36 1.02
N ILE A 37 10.59 4.86 1.92
CA ILE A 37 9.34 4.20 1.52
C ILE A 37 8.42 5.20 0.82
N THR A 38 8.30 6.42 1.33
CA THR A 38 7.42 7.45 0.75
C THR A 38 7.88 7.80 -0.66
N GLU A 39 9.17 8.09 -0.84
CA GLU A 39 9.78 8.34 -2.15
C GLU A 39 9.57 7.16 -3.10
N TYR A 40 9.76 5.93 -2.62
CA TYR A 40 9.50 4.73 -3.42
C TYR A 40 8.05 4.64 -3.89
N LEU A 41 7.09 4.87 -2.99
CA LEU A 41 5.64 4.83 -3.29
C LEU A 41 5.18 5.99 -4.18
N GLU A 42 5.82 7.16 -4.10
CA GLU A 42 5.52 8.30 -4.96
C GLU A 42 6.07 8.08 -6.37
N ASN A 43 7.30 7.57 -6.48
CA ASN A 43 7.97 7.32 -7.75
C ASN A 43 7.42 6.10 -8.49
N HIS A 44 7.07 5.04 -7.76
CA HIS A 44 6.27 3.96 -8.30
C HIS A 44 4.83 4.36 -8.06
N HIS A 45 4.21 5.07 -9.01
CA HIS A 45 2.75 5.19 -9.07
C HIS A 45 2.15 3.79 -8.90
N TYR A 46 1.90 3.38 -7.66
CA TYR A 46 0.94 2.34 -7.39
C TYR A 46 -0.30 2.92 -8.05
N PRO A 47 -0.87 2.27 -9.09
CA PRO A 47 -2.20 2.66 -9.48
C PRO A 47 -2.97 2.50 -8.18
N THR A 48 -3.34 3.64 -7.59
CA THR A 48 -4.38 3.71 -6.58
C THR A 48 -5.43 2.84 -7.20
N LYS A 49 -5.67 1.65 -6.62
CA LYS A 49 -6.74 0.79 -7.09
C LYS A 49 -7.94 1.73 -7.01
N GLU A 50 -8.34 2.28 -8.15
CA GLU A 50 -9.58 3.01 -8.25
C GLU A 50 -10.54 1.99 -7.68
N VAL A 51 -11.12 2.33 -6.53
CA VAL A 51 -12.10 1.49 -5.88
C VAL A 51 -13.13 1.29 -6.97
N GLN A 52 -13.11 0.12 -7.62
CA GLN A 52 -13.97 -0.15 -8.76
C GLN A 52 -15.36 0.06 -8.20
N LYS A 53 -16.01 1.16 -8.62
CA LYS A 53 -17.38 1.43 -8.24
C LYS A 53 -18.13 0.20 -8.71
N VAL A 54 -18.57 -0.62 -7.76
CA VAL A 54 -19.35 -1.81 -8.01
C VAL A 54 -20.57 -1.31 -8.78
N HIS A 55 -20.58 -1.53 -10.10
CA HIS A 55 -21.77 -1.24 -10.88
C HIS A 55 -22.76 -2.35 -10.53
N GLU A 56 -23.78 -2.02 -9.74
CA GLU A 56 -24.95 -2.87 -9.63
C GLU A 56 -25.62 -2.94 -11.01
N VAL A 57 -25.31 -4.02 -11.74
CA VAL A 57 -26.03 -4.36 -12.96
C VAL A 57 -27.24 -5.18 -12.55
N ILE A 58 -28.39 -4.52 -12.48
CA ILE A 58 -29.68 -5.21 -12.34
C ILE A 58 -30.00 -5.86 -13.69
N LEU A 59 -29.82 -7.17 -13.78
CA LEU A 59 -30.21 -7.92 -14.98
C LEU A 59 -31.74 -8.09 -14.99
N PRO A 60 -32.43 -7.70 -16.08
CA PRO A 60 -33.85 -7.98 -16.21
C PRO A 60 -34.07 -9.49 -16.30
N ILE A 61 -35.06 -9.99 -15.57
CA ILE A 61 -35.45 -11.40 -15.64
C ILE A 61 -35.99 -11.65 -17.06
N PRO A 62 -35.45 -12.61 -17.83
CA PRO A 62 -35.97 -12.92 -19.15
C PRO A 62 -37.42 -13.44 -19.04
N PRO A 63 -38.31 -13.05 -19.96
CA PRO A 63 -39.76 -13.32 -19.86
C PRO A 63 -40.13 -14.80 -19.84
N ASN A 64 -39.20 -15.70 -20.16
CA ASN A 64 -39.45 -17.14 -20.27
C ASN A 64 -39.00 -17.96 -19.04
N TYR A 65 -38.70 -17.32 -17.92
CA TYR A 65 -38.15 -18.02 -16.74
C TYR A 65 -39.12 -19.05 -16.11
N ASN A 66 -40.42 -18.99 -16.42
CA ASN A 66 -41.46 -19.84 -15.81
C ASN A 66 -42.18 -20.81 -16.77
N HIS A 67 -41.63 -21.14 -17.94
CA HIS A 67 -42.27 -22.09 -18.88
C HIS A 67 -41.87 -23.56 -18.68
N PHE A 68 -41.72 -24.01 -17.43
CA PHE A 68 -41.66 -25.44 -17.10
C PHE A 68 -42.78 -25.76 -16.11
N HIS A 69 -43.97 -26.04 -16.64
CA HIS A 69 -45.07 -26.69 -15.93
C HIS A 69 -45.74 -27.70 -16.86
#